data_AF-A0A969XIY2-F1
#
_entry.id   AF-A0A969XIY2-F1
#
_cell.length_a   1.000
_cell.length_b   1.000
_cell.length_c   1.000
_cell.angle_alpha   90.00
_cell.angle_beta   90.00
_cell.angle_gamma   90.00
#
_symmetry.space_group_name_H-M   'P 1'
#
loop_
_entity.id
_entity.type
_entity.pdbx_description
1 polymer ?
#
loop_
_entity_poly.entity_id
_entity_poly.type
_entity_poly.pdbx_seq_one_letter_code
_entity_poly.pdbx_strand_id
1 'polypeptide(L)'
;MVPVYPVLWRNRTSFRATSQYNGGVVVSEAVITQVNYDLRSLVEFIERGEIGLPDIQRPFVWKNVKVRDLFDSMYRGYPVGYLLFWQTAFAGDMRTIGINSKQKVPRLLIVDGQQRLTSLYAVIKNVPVVRDDYSAEHISI
;
A
#
# COMPACT_ATOMS: atom_id res chain seq x y z
N MET A 1 4.13 18.82 -28.04
CA MET A 1 3.03 19.65 -27.47
C MET A 1 2.19 18.70 -26.63
N VAL A 2 2.33 18.72 -25.31
CA VAL A 2 1.69 17.75 -24.40
C VAL A 2 0.28 18.25 -24.07
N PRO A 3 -0.81 17.49 -24.35
CA PRO A 3 -2.15 17.95 -24.04
C PRO A 3 -2.45 17.76 -22.55
N VAL A 4 -2.97 18.81 -21.92
CA VAL A 4 -3.45 18.82 -20.53
C VAL A 4 -4.92 18.42 -20.55
N TYR A 5 -5.30 17.31 -19.91
CA TYR A 5 -6.69 16.86 -19.84
C TYR A 5 -7.36 17.34 -18.53
N PRO A 6 -8.55 17.98 -18.60
CA PRO A 6 -9.31 18.34 -17.42
C PRO A 6 -10.05 17.12 -16.83
N VAL A 7 -9.87 16.89 -15.53
CA VAL A 7 -10.64 15.91 -14.74
C VAL A 7 -12.05 16.48 -14.50
N LEU A 8 -13.07 15.83 -15.08
CA LEU A 8 -14.48 16.20 -14.84
C LEU A 8 -15.02 15.44 -13.62
N TRP A 9 -15.38 16.18 -12.57
CA TRP A 9 -16.00 15.62 -11.37
C TRP A 9 -17.52 15.43 -11.57
N ARG A 10 -18.00 14.19 -11.46
CA ARG A 10 -19.43 13.92 -11.23
C ARG A 10 -19.59 12.69 -10.33
N ASN A 11 -20.16 12.91 -9.14
CA ASN A 11 -20.48 11.95 -8.06
C ASN A 11 -19.32 11.26 -7.33
N ARG A 12 -19.45 11.25 -5.99
CA ARG A 12 -18.38 11.13 -4.98
C ARG A 12 -17.86 9.71 -4.74
N THR A 13 -18.23 8.73 -5.56
CA THR A 13 -17.90 7.31 -5.36
C THR A 13 -17.25 6.62 -6.57
N SER A 14 -17.11 7.31 -7.71
CA SER A 14 -16.52 6.72 -8.91
C SER A 14 -15.53 7.68 -9.55
N PHE A 15 -14.25 7.30 -9.59
CA PHE A 15 -13.26 7.96 -10.44
C PHE A 15 -13.30 7.32 -11.82
N ARG A 16 -13.63 8.11 -12.85
CA ARG A 16 -13.57 7.68 -14.26
C ARG A 16 -12.41 8.39 -14.93
N ALA A 17 -11.39 7.63 -15.31
CA ALA A 17 -10.33 8.13 -16.18
C ALA A 17 -10.73 7.82 -17.62
N THR A 18 -11.08 8.84 -18.41
CA THR A 18 -11.34 8.66 -19.84
C THR A 18 -10.02 8.73 -20.60
N SER A 19 -9.57 7.61 -21.15
CA SER A 19 -8.47 7.57 -22.13
C SER A 19 -9.07 7.50 -23.53
N GLN A 20 -8.85 8.53 -24.36
CA GLN A 20 -9.22 8.48 -25.78
C GLN A 20 -8.08 7.85 -26.57
N TYR A 21 -8.30 6.63 -27.06
CA TYR A 21 -7.51 6.04 -28.14
C TYR A 21 -8.35 6.03 -29.42
N ASN A 22 -7.72 6.33 -30.57
CA ASN A 22 -8.36 6.43 -31.88
C ASN A 22 -9.12 5.14 -32.23
N GLY A 23 -10.43 5.11 -31.94
CA GLY A 23 -11.31 3.98 -32.26
C GLY A 23 -12.40 3.68 -31.22
N GLY A 24 -12.38 4.27 -30.03
CA GLY A 24 -13.47 4.09 -29.05
C GLY A 24 -13.14 4.63 -27.66
N VAL A 25 -14.16 5.15 -26.96
CA VAL A 25 -14.03 5.54 -25.55
C VAL A 25 -14.10 4.28 -24.71
N VAL A 26 -12.95 3.75 -24.28
CA VAL A 26 -12.92 2.74 -23.23
C VAL A 26 -13.01 3.46 -21.90
N VAL A 27 -14.19 3.44 -21.29
CA VAL A 27 -14.37 3.91 -19.92
C VAL A 27 -13.86 2.79 -19.00
N SER A 28 -12.62 2.91 -18.52
CA SER A 28 -12.20 2.08 -17.39
C SER A 28 -12.79 2.66 -16.12
N GLU A 29 -13.83 2.01 -15.59
CA GLU A 29 -14.33 2.30 -14.26
C GLU A 29 -13.26 1.84 -13.26
N ALA A 30 -12.69 2.76 -12.49
CA ALA A 30 -11.77 2.37 -11.42
C ALA A 30 -12.59 1.62 -10.37
N VAL A 31 -12.51 0.29 -10.38
CA VAL A 31 -13.21 -0.57 -9.42
C VAL A 31 -12.44 -0.51 -8.10
N ILE A 32 -12.89 0.34 -7.17
CA ILE A 32 -12.40 0.35 -5.79
C ILE A 32 -13.27 -0.63 -4.99
N THR A 33 -12.66 -1.72 -4.53
CA THR A 33 -13.33 -2.69 -3.66
C THR A 33 -12.96 -2.42 -2.22
N GLN A 34 -13.96 -2.25 -1.34
CA GLN A 34 -13.74 -2.21 0.10
C GLN A 34 -13.73 -3.63 0.66
N VAL A 35 -12.65 -3.96 1.37
CA VAL A 35 -12.46 -5.25 2.03
C VAL A 35 -12.07 -5.00 3.48
N ASN A 36 -12.61 -5.81 4.39
CA ASN A 36 -12.25 -5.77 5.79
C ASN A 36 -11.23 -6.88 6.07
N TYR A 37 -10.08 -6.49 6.60
CA TYR A 37 -9.06 -7.42 7.09
C TYR A 37 -8.87 -7.22 8.59
N ASP A 38 -8.74 -8.31 9.33
CA ASP A 38 -8.22 -8.22 10.69
C ASP A 38 -6.70 -7.95 10.65
N LEU A 39 -6.20 -7.34 11.72
CA LEU A 39 -4.80 -6.93 11.82
C LEU A 39 -3.83 -8.11 11.70
N ARG A 40 -4.20 -9.27 12.26
CA ARG A 40 -3.38 -10.48 12.21
C ARG A 40 -3.24 -10.98 10.78
N SER A 41 -4.32 -11.01 10.01
CA SER A 41 -4.29 -11.37 8.58
C SER A 41 -3.38 -10.45 7.78
N LEU A 42 -3.40 -9.14 8.02
CA LEU A 42 -2.48 -8.19 7.36
C LEU A 42 -1.02 -8.51 7.65
N VAL A 43 -0.69 -8.78 8.92
CA VAL A 43 0.67 -9.18 9.32
C VAL A 43 1.08 -10.47 8.64
N GLU A 44 0.23 -11.49 8.63
CA GLU A 44 0.51 -12.76 7.96
C GLU A 44 0.69 -12.61 6.43
N PHE A 45 -0.05 -11.70 5.78
CA PHE A 45 0.12 -11.41 4.36
C PHE A 45 1.48 -10.75 4.07
N ILE A 46 1.99 -9.91 4.97
CA ILE A 46 3.36 -9.36 4.85
C ILE A 46 4.37 -10.51 4.99
N GLU A 47 4.24 -11.36 6.01
CA GLU A 47 5.16 -12.48 6.23
C GLU A 47 5.18 -13.48 5.06
N ARG A 48 4.02 -13.73 4.43
CA ARG A 48 3.89 -14.59 3.25
C ARG A 48 4.36 -13.94 1.95
N GLY A 49 4.84 -12.69 1.97
CA GLY A 49 5.24 -11.93 0.79
C GLY A 49 4.08 -11.58 -0.16
N GLU A 50 2.85 -11.54 0.35
CA GLU A 50 1.64 -11.30 -0.44
C GLU A 50 1.29 -9.82 -0.54
N ILE A 51 1.68 -9.05 0.47
CA ILE A 51 1.73 -7.59 0.44
C ILE A 51 3.18 -7.17 0.18
N GLY A 52 3.39 -6.49 -0.95
CA GLY A 52 4.67 -5.90 -1.32
C GLY A 52 4.72 -4.43 -0.97
N LEU A 53 5.87 -4.00 -0.45
CA LEU A 53 6.25 -2.58 -0.43
C LEU A 53 6.87 -2.26 -1.79
N PRO A 54 6.42 -1.21 -2.50
CA PRO A 54 7.01 -0.84 -3.78
C PRO A 54 8.47 -0.39 -3.59
N ASP A 55 9.36 -0.79 -4.51
CA ASP A 55 10.81 -0.49 -4.48
C ASP A 55 11.13 1.02 -4.40
N ILE A 56 10.19 1.89 -4.80
CA ILE A 56 10.22 3.35 -4.61
C ILE A 56 9.77 3.67 -3.17
N GLN A 57 10.37 3.02 -2.17
CA GLN A 57 10.01 3.21 -0.78
C GLN A 57 10.68 4.47 -0.23
N ARG A 58 9.87 5.40 0.31
CA ARG A 58 10.40 6.50 1.13
C ARG A 58 10.83 5.96 2.49
N PRO A 59 11.91 6.50 3.09
CA PRO A 59 12.34 6.08 4.42
C PRO A 59 11.20 6.20 5.45
N PHE A 60 11.31 5.42 6.52
CA PHE A 60 10.36 5.49 7.62
C PHE A 60 10.61 6.77 8.44
N VAL A 61 9.69 7.74 8.35
CA VAL A 61 9.85 9.08 8.95
C VAL A 61 8.96 9.31 10.17
N TRP A 62 8.15 8.33 10.57
CA TRP A 62 7.34 8.46 11.78
C TRP A 62 8.20 8.34 13.04
N LYS A 63 8.09 9.34 13.91
CA LYS A 63 8.63 9.27 15.28
C LYS A 63 7.83 8.27 16.12
N ASN A 64 8.45 7.67 17.14
CA ASN A 64 7.80 6.67 18.00
C ASN A 64 6.50 7.18 18.64
N VAL A 65 6.41 8.47 18.95
CA VAL A 65 5.18 9.12 19.44
C VAL A 65 4.00 8.92 18.47
N LYS A 66 4.21 9.11 17.16
CA LYS A 66 3.15 8.97 16.17
C LYS A 66 2.71 7.52 15.99
N VAL A 67 3.64 6.58 16.19
CA VAL A 67 3.34 5.15 16.22
C VAL A 67 2.49 4.83 17.44
N ARG A 68 2.90 5.28 18.62
CA ARG A 68 2.14 5.12 19.86
C ARG A 68 0.72 5.69 19.73
N ASP A 69 0.58 6.90 19.17
CA ASP A 69 -0.73 7.55 19.00
C ASP A 69 -1.64 6.77 18.02
N LEU A 70 -1.07 6.09 17.01
CA LEU A 70 -1.81 5.16 16.15
C LEU A 70 -2.37 3.99 16.97
N PHE A 71 -1.53 3.35 17.79
CA PHE A 71 -1.95 2.23 18.64
C PHE A 71 -2.96 2.65 19.73
N ASP A 72 -2.77 3.81 20.35
CA ASP A 72 -3.73 4.38 21.32
C ASP A 72 -5.09 4.63 20.65
N SER A 73 -5.09 5.18 19.42
CA SER A 73 -6.31 5.37 18.63
C SER A 73 -7.02 4.05 18.36
N MET A 74 -6.28 3.01 17.94
CA MET A 74 -6.86 1.68 17.72
C MET A 74 -7.43 1.07 19.01
N TYR A 75 -6.69 1.18 20.12
CA TYR A 75 -7.10 0.65 21.42
C TYR A 75 -8.40 1.32 21.93
N ARG A 76 -8.55 2.63 21.67
CA ARG A 76 -9.76 3.40 22.01
C ARG A 76 -10.91 3.22 21.02
N GLY A 77 -10.71 2.47 19.94
CA GLY A 77 -11.72 2.29 18.89
C GLY A 77 -11.93 3.52 18.00
N TYR A 78 -10.98 4.45 17.95
CA TYR A 78 -11.01 5.58 17.04
C TYR A 78 -10.62 5.17 15.61
N PRO A 79 -11.23 5.78 14.57
CA PRO A 79 -10.91 5.46 13.19
C PRO A 79 -9.48 5.88 12.85
N VAL A 80 -8.68 4.94 12.33
CA VAL A 80 -7.27 5.18 11.91
C VAL A 80 -7.09 5.30 10.40
N GLY A 81 -8.20 5.45 9.66
CA GLY A 81 -8.26 5.56 8.20
C GLY A 81 -8.18 4.21 7.48
N TYR A 82 -8.06 4.27 6.14
CA TYR A 82 -7.99 3.08 5.27
C TYR A 82 -6.55 2.82 4.81
N LEU A 83 -6.24 1.57 4.48
CA LEU A 83 -5.07 1.20 3.69
C LEU A 83 -5.51 1.01 2.24
N LEU A 84 -4.73 1.54 1.29
CA LEU A 84 -5.04 1.40 -0.12
C LEU A 84 -4.06 0.44 -0.76
N PHE A 85 -4.58 -0.64 -1.35
CA PHE A 85 -3.80 -1.63 -2.06
C PHE A 85 -4.14 -1.63 -3.55
N TRP A 86 -3.11 -1.78 -4.38
CA TRP A 86 -3.26 -2.16 -5.78
C TRP A 86 -3.16 -3.68 -5.87
N GLN A 87 -4.26 -4.31 -6.25
CA GLN A 87 -4.28 -5.74 -6.56
C GLN A 87 -3.69 -5.98 -7.96
N THR A 88 -2.59 -6.74 -8.03
CA THR A 88 -1.97 -7.15 -9.29
C THR A 88 -2.72 -8.35 -9.87
N ALA A 89 -2.98 -8.33 -11.17
CA ALA A 89 -3.85 -9.31 -11.80
C ALA A 89 -3.20 -10.68 -12.04
N PHE A 90 -1.88 -10.85 -11.84
CA PHE A 90 -1.18 -12.06 -12.24
C PHE A 90 -0.01 -12.39 -11.31
N ALA A 91 -0.13 -13.47 -10.54
CA ALA A 91 0.99 -14.15 -9.88
C ALA A 91 1.65 -15.24 -10.75
N GLY A 92 1.13 -15.47 -11.97
CA GLY A 92 1.46 -16.64 -12.81
C GLY A 92 2.39 -16.40 -14.00
N ASP A 93 2.30 -15.28 -14.72
CA ASP A 93 2.95 -15.12 -16.04
C ASP A 93 3.62 -13.74 -16.24
N MET A 94 4.58 -13.39 -15.39
CA MET A 94 5.51 -12.29 -15.71
C MET A 94 6.92 -12.84 -15.82
N ARG A 95 7.46 -12.81 -17.06
CA ARG A 95 8.81 -13.25 -17.38
C ARG A 95 9.82 -12.43 -16.57
N THR A 96 10.56 -13.11 -15.71
CA THR A 96 11.73 -12.55 -15.00
C THR A 96 12.76 -12.07 -16.02
N ILE A 97 12.97 -10.76 -16.12
CA ILE A 97 14.23 -10.23 -16.64
C ILE A 97 15.15 -10.11 -15.42
N GLY A 98 15.92 -11.17 -15.16
CA GLY A 98 16.84 -11.24 -14.03
C GLY A 98 17.03 -12.66 -13.53
N ILE A 99 18.29 -13.10 -13.52
CA ILE A 99 18.80 -14.33 -12.91
C ILE A 99 18.64 -14.26 -11.38
N ASN A 100 17.42 -14.48 -10.86
CA ASN A 100 17.18 -14.93 -9.48
C ASN A 100 15.69 -15.30 -9.31
N SER A 101 15.37 -16.50 -9.76
CA SER A 101 14.08 -17.16 -9.61
C SER A 101 13.84 -17.59 -8.16
N LYS A 102 13.19 -16.73 -7.33
CA LYS A 102 12.53 -17.13 -6.06
C LYS A 102 11.73 -16.04 -5.31
N GLN A 103 11.54 -14.84 -5.83
CA GLN A 103 10.64 -13.87 -5.16
C GLN A 103 9.19 -14.11 -5.60
N LYS A 104 8.33 -14.48 -4.64
CA LYS A 104 6.87 -14.52 -4.82
C LYS A 104 6.43 -13.10 -5.19
N VAL A 105 5.87 -12.93 -6.38
CA VAL A 105 5.35 -11.62 -6.82
C VAL A 105 4.18 -11.25 -5.89
N PRO A 106 4.23 -10.10 -5.21
CA PRO A 106 3.17 -9.72 -4.29
C PRO A 106 1.86 -9.51 -5.04
N ARG A 107 0.76 -10.07 -4.52
CA ARG A 107 -0.58 -9.88 -5.11
C ARG A 107 -1.14 -8.50 -4.79
N LEU A 108 -0.71 -7.91 -3.67
CA LEU A 108 -1.14 -6.60 -3.20
C LEU A 108 0.07 -5.70 -3.08
N LEU A 109 0.02 -4.52 -3.70
CA LEU A 109 1.02 -3.46 -3.51
C LEU A 109 0.40 -2.35 -2.67
N ILE A 110 1.08 -1.94 -1.59
CA ILE A 110 0.59 -0.84 -0.75
C ILE A 110 0.81 0.51 -1.45
N VAL A 111 -0.29 1.20 -1.74
CA VAL A 111 -0.31 2.51 -2.41
C VAL A 111 -0.35 3.64 -1.39
N ASP A 112 -1.19 3.50 -0.35
CA ASP A 112 -1.31 4.47 0.75
C ASP A 112 -1.46 3.76 2.10
N GLY A 113 -0.99 4.40 3.16
CA GLY A 113 -0.95 3.86 4.51
C GLY A 113 0.35 3.12 4.81
N GLN A 114 1.38 3.28 3.98
CA GLN A 114 2.69 2.63 4.14
C GLN A 114 3.26 2.80 5.56
N GLN A 115 3.36 4.04 6.06
CA GLN A 115 3.91 4.29 7.41
C GLN A 115 3.06 3.63 8.51
N ARG A 116 1.73 3.58 8.34
CA ARG A 116 0.81 2.90 9.28
C ARG A 116 1.04 1.39 9.25
N LEU A 117 1.05 0.79 8.07
CA LEU A 117 1.25 -0.65 7.90
C LEU A 117 2.62 -1.09 8.40
N THR A 118 3.69 -0.35 8.08
CA THR A 118 5.04 -0.60 8.60
C THR A 118 5.09 -0.49 10.11
N SER A 119 4.45 0.53 10.71
CA SER A 119 4.40 0.69 12.17
C SER A 119 3.73 -0.50 12.86
N LEU A 120 2.58 -0.94 12.32
CA LEU A 120 1.84 -2.08 12.84
C LEU A 120 2.68 -3.35 12.78
N TYR A 121 3.27 -3.64 11.63
CA TYR A 121 4.12 -4.80 11.44
C TYR A 121 5.35 -4.78 12.37
N ALA A 122 6.04 -3.65 12.44
CA ALA A 122 7.26 -3.49 13.24
C ALA A 122 7.03 -3.73 14.73
N VAL A 123 5.97 -3.16 15.30
CA VAL A 123 5.64 -3.33 16.72
C VAL A 123 5.16 -4.76 17.00
N ILE A 124 4.29 -5.33 16.17
CA ILE A 124 3.72 -6.67 16.40
C ILE A 124 4.78 -7.76 16.27
N LYS A 125 5.68 -7.64 15.30
CA LYS A 125 6.74 -8.63 15.04
C LYS A 125 8.04 -8.33 15.78
N ASN A 126 8.11 -7.19 16.48
CA ASN A 126 9.32 -6.67 17.11
C ASN A 126 10.51 -6.65 16.13
N VAL A 127 10.31 -6.05 14.96
CA VAL A 127 11.35 -5.91 13.93
C VAL A 127 11.79 -4.45 13.82
N PRO A 128 13.09 -4.18 13.55
CA PRO A 128 13.57 -2.82 13.42
C PRO A 128 13.06 -2.17 12.14
N VAL A 129 12.84 -0.85 12.19
CA VAL A 129 12.54 -0.02 11.01
C VAL A 129 13.78 0.76 10.60
N VAL A 130 13.97 0.92 9.29
CA VAL A 130 15.04 1.74 8.73
C VAL A 130 14.52 3.17 8.53
N ARG A 131 15.18 4.12 9.19
CA ARG A 131 14.86 5.55 9.11
C ARG A 131 15.55 6.23 7.92
N ASP A 132 15.30 7.52 7.77
CA ASP A 132 15.87 8.37 6.72
C ASP A 132 17.38 8.60 6.86
N ASP A 133 17.90 8.50 8.07
CA ASP A 133 19.33 8.49 8.38
C ASP A 133 19.99 7.11 8.20
N TYR A 134 19.28 6.14 7.61
CA TYR A 134 19.69 4.74 7.45
C TYR A 134 19.97 4.00 8.76
N SER A 135 19.61 4.57 9.91
CA SER A 135 19.65 3.86 11.19
C SER A 135 18.53 2.83 11.26
N ALA A 136 18.83 1.69 11.89
CA ALA A 136 17.86 0.65 12.20
C ALA A 136 17.52 0.74 13.69
N GLU A 137 16.25 0.95 14.01
CA GLU A 137 15.78 1.08 15.40
C GLU A 137 14.52 0.23 15.62
N HIS A 138 14.40 -0.38 16.81
CA HIS A 138 13.15 -0.97 17.25
C HIS A 138 12.22 0.14 17.75
N ILE A 139 10.97 0.13 17.30
CA ILE A 139 9.96 1.04 17.81
C ILE A 139 9.55 0.56 19.20
N SER A 140 9.81 1.37 20.21
CA SER A 140 9.28 1.22 21.57
C SER A 140 8.13 2.22 21.77
N ILE A 141 6.98 1.72 22.25
CA ILE A 141 5.76 2.52 22.52
C ILE A 141 5.19 2.25 23.89
#